data_AF-A0A964W732-F1
#
_entry.id   AF-A0A964W732-F1
#
_cell.length_a   1.000
_cell.length_b   1.000
_cell.length_c   1.000
_cell.angle_alpha   90.00
_cell.angle_beta   90.00
_cell.angle_gamma   90.00
#
_symmetry.space_group_name_H-M   'P 1'
#
loop_
_entity.id
_entity.type
_entity.pdbx_description
1 polymer ?
#
loop_
_entity_poly.entity_id
_entity_poly.type
_entity_poly.pdbx_seq_one_letter_code
_entity_poly.pdbx_strand_id
1 'polypeptide(L)'
;MQAITDLEGYRATLHVEGKPEEKRQHYFGMKYGHEINPTQAYNLLLGRAIEKDGKWLQFDLNDKDAQGNFRVKEFHSGYGYDLDKSLQSLPLRDHKNGAEIAAIKQQLLQGQRVEVSFLKDGNERRYFIEANPQHKSVNIYDEHSRKISLNTALSAKIIEAVKIADYEQVKELEKQPKK
;
A
#
# COMPACT_ATOMS: atom_id res chain seq x y z
N MET A 1 28.06 37.04 -13.21
CA MET A 1 28.28 35.66 -12.73
C MET A 1 27.17 34.81 -13.34
N GLN A 2 27.50 33.83 -14.17
CA GLN A 2 26.53 32.81 -14.62
C GLN A 2 26.73 31.56 -13.77
N ALA A 3 25.65 31.01 -13.24
CA ALA A 3 25.63 29.75 -12.48
C ALA A 3 24.62 28.81 -13.15
N ILE A 4 24.97 27.53 -13.18
CA ILE A 4 24.13 26.43 -13.68
C ILE A 4 24.02 25.37 -12.58
N THR A 5 22.88 24.69 -12.51
CA THR A 5 22.61 23.63 -11.53
C THR A 5 22.16 22.38 -12.28
N ASP A 6 22.84 21.26 -12.05
CA ASP A 6 22.47 19.94 -12.56
C ASP A 6 21.95 19.08 -11.40
N LEU A 7 20.76 18.48 -11.55
CA LEU A 7 20.15 17.58 -10.57
C LEU A 7 19.87 16.23 -11.23
N GLU A 8 20.73 15.24 -10.97
CA GLU A 8 20.64 13.91 -11.58
C GLU A 8 19.66 12.97 -10.86
N GLY A 9 19.29 13.28 -9.62
CA GLY A 9 18.48 12.39 -8.79
C GLY A 9 18.58 12.66 -7.30
N TYR A 10 17.99 11.78 -6.50
CA TYR A 10 18.03 11.84 -5.05
C TYR A 10 18.09 10.46 -4.42
N ARG A 11 18.61 10.39 -3.20
CA ARG A 11 18.62 9.16 -2.40
C ARG A 11 17.56 9.26 -1.32
N ALA A 12 16.66 8.28 -1.27
CA ALA A 12 15.71 8.18 -0.17
C ALA A 12 16.06 6.99 0.73
N THR A 13 15.79 7.16 2.01
CA THR A 13 16.00 6.15 3.04
C THR A 13 14.75 6.04 3.88
N LEU A 14 14.20 4.83 3.99
CA LEU A 14 13.11 4.49 4.89
C LEU A 14 13.71 3.95 6.19
N HIS A 15 13.30 4.55 7.30
CA HIS A 15 13.58 4.09 8.65
C HIS A 15 12.29 3.54 9.24
N VAL A 16 12.33 2.30 9.74
CA VAL A 16 11.19 1.70 10.43
C VAL A 16 11.39 1.90 11.93
N GLU A 17 10.42 2.51 12.58
CA GLU A 17 10.47 2.76 14.02
C GLU A 17 10.57 1.44 14.80
N GLY A 18 11.45 1.40 15.81
CA GLY A 18 11.71 0.20 16.61
C GLY A 18 12.47 -0.93 15.89
N LYS A 19 12.82 -0.75 14.60
CA LYS A 19 13.48 -1.77 13.77
C LYS A 19 14.59 -1.18 12.89
N PRO A 20 15.71 -0.72 13.48
CA PRO A 20 16.80 -0.08 12.75
C PRO A 20 17.42 -0.98 11.66
N GLU A 21 17.38 -2.29 11.83
CA GLU A 21 17.83 -3.30 10.87
C GLU A 21 16.97 -3.37 9.60
N GLU A 22 15.72 -2.92 9.64
CA GLU A 22 14.82 -2.86 8.48
C GLU A 22 15.04 -1.60 7.61
N LYS A 23 16.18 -0.92 7.75
CA LYS A 23 16.54 0.25 6.93
C LYS A 23 16.55 -0.11 5.44
N ARG A 24 15.80 0.64 4.63
CA ARG A 24 15.76 0.49 3.16
C ARG A 24 16.21 1.77 2.50
N GLN A 25 17.03 1.65 1.46
CA GLN A 25 17.61 2.79 0.76
C GLN A 25 17.60 2.53 -0.74
N HIS A 26 17.33 3.57 -1.52
CA HIS A 26 17.33 3.50 -2.98
C HIS A 26 17.71 4.88 -3.56
N TYR A 27 18.46 4.89 -4.66
CA TYR A 27 18.74 6.10 -5.43
C TYR A 27 17.75 6.22 -6.60
N PHE A 28 16.99 7.30 -6.62
CA PHE A 28 16.02 7.62 -7.65
C PHE A 28 16.67 8.58 -8.64
N GLY A 29 17.01 8.07 -9.83
CA GLY A 29 17.48 8.91 -10.93
C GLY A 29 16.34 9.78 -11.46
N MET A 30 16.63 11.05 -11.70
CA MET A 30 15.75 11.97 -12.41
C MET A 30 16.03 11.84 -13.90
N LYS A 31 15.08 11.26 -14.62
CA LYS A 31 15.00 11.35 -16.08
C LYS A 31 13.80 12.22 -16.39
N TYR A 32 13.98 13.19 -17.29
CA TYR A 32 12.93 14.12 -17.69
C TYR A 32 11.60 13.40 -17.94
N GLY A 33 10.57 13.77 -17.17
CA GLY A 33 9.19 13.26 -17.29
C GLY A 33 8.89 11.98 -16.50
N HIS A 34 9.91 11.29 -16.00
CA HIS A 34 9.78 10.01 -15.31
C HIS A 34 10.19 10.09 -13.83
N GLU A 35 10.15 11.28 -13.24
CA GLU A 35 10.59 11.51 -11.87
C GLU A 35 9.65 10.82 -10.88
N ILE A 36 10.24 10.08 -9.95
CA ILE A 36 9.56 9.53 -8.79
C ILE A 36 9.50 10.63 -7.73
N ASN A 37 8.30 10.98 -7.26
CA ASN A 37 8.15 11.96 -6.20
C ASN A 37 8.41 11.35 -4.80
N PRO A 38 8.59 12.14 -3.74
CA PRO A 38 8.88 11.61 -2.40
C PRO A 38 7.81 10.64 -1.85
N THR A 39 6.52 10.89 -2.12
CA THR A 39 5.42 10.00 -1.70
C THR A 39 5.52 8.63 -2.39
N GLN A 40 5.78 8.63 -3.70
CA GLN A 40 5.98 7.42 -4.48
C GLN A 40 7.24 6.66 -4.02
N ALA A 41 8.36 7.37 -3.79
CA ALA A 41 9.58 6.75 -3.27
C ALA A 41 9.36 6.09 -1.90
N TYR A 42 8.63 6.75 -1.00
CA TYR A 42 8.23 6.17 0.28
C TYR A 42 7.43 4.88 0.11
N ASN A 43 6.42 4.88 -0.76
CA ASN A 43 5.59 3.71 -1.02
C ASN A 43 6.36 2.56 -1.68
N LEU A 44 7.25 2.86 -2.63
CA LEU A 44 8.15 1.87 -3.23
C LEU A 44 9.08 1.23 -2.18
N LEU A 45 9.66 2.05 -1.28
CA LEU A 45 10.50 1.55 -0.19
C LEU A 45 9.71 0.70 0.82
N LEU A 46 8.41 0.96 1.00
CA LEU A 46 7.50 0.08 1.74
C LEU A 46 7.18 -1.23 1.01
N GLY A 47 7.55 -1.36 -0.27
CA GLY A 47 7.23 -2.51 -1.12
C GLY A 47 5.88 -2.43 -1.81
N ARG A 48 5.23 -1.26 -1.77
CA ARG A 48 3.95 -1.00 -2.47
C ARG A 48 4.20 -0.66 -3.93
N ALA A 49 3.21 -0.95 -4.76
CA ALA A 49 3.26 -0.62 -6.17
C ALA A 49 2.74 0.80 -6.42
N ILE A 50 3.41 1.55 -7.31
CA ILE A 50 2.95 2.84 -7.82
C ILE A 50 2.61 2.70 -9.30
N GLU A 51 1.81 3.61 -9.82
CA GLU A 51 1.60 3.80 -11.25
C GLU A 51 2.38 5.04 -11.71
N LYS A 52 3.09 4.91 -12.81
CA LYS A 52 3.90 5.97 -13.41
C LYS A 52 3.94 5.74 -14.92
N ASP A 53 3.41 6.69 -15.69
CA ASP A 53 3.46 6.74 -17.16
C ASP A 53 2.86 5.51 -17.86
N GLY A 54 1.71 5.03 -17.38
CA GLY A 54 0.98 3.89 -17.93
C GLY A 54 1.51 2.51 -17.51
N LYS A 55 2.45 2.47 -16.56
CA LYS A 55 3.02 1.22 -16.03
C LYS A 55 3.04 1.22 -14.51
N TRP A 56 2.87 0.03 -13.94
CA TRP A 56 3.04 -0.16 -12.51
C TRP A 56 4.48 -0.54 -12.19
N LEU A 57 5.02 0.07 -11.15
CA LEU A 57 6.38 -0.16 -10.65
C LEU A 57 6.31 -0.66 -9.21
N GLN A 58 7.09 -1.68 -8.89
CA GLN A 58 7.22 -2.20 -7.53
C GLN A 58 8.66 -2.66 -7.29
N PHE A 59 9.23 -2.39 -6.11
CA PHE A 59 10.54 -2.95 -5.77
C PHE A 59 10.45 -4.43 -5.42
N ASP A 60 11.41 -5.21 -5.93
CA ASP A 60 11.74 -6.49 -5.31
C ASP A 60 12.65 -6.24 -4.11
N LEU A 61 12.08 -6.27 -2.91
CA LEU A 61 12.81 -5.98 -1.68
C LEU A 61 13.87 -7.04 -1.33
N ASN A 62 13.86 -8.19 -2.02
CA ASN A 62 14.84 -9.27 -1.81
C ASN A 62 15.97 -9.26 -2.85
N ASP A 63 15.92 -8.37 -3.84
CA ASP A 63 16.89 -8.32 -4.93
C ASP A 63 17.46 -6.90 -5.08
N LYS A 64 18.78 -6.77 -4.92
CA LYS A 64 19.52 -5.51 -5.04
C LYS A 64 20.62 -5.64 -6.10
N ASP A 65 20.83 -4.58 -6.85
CA ASP A 65 21.97 -4.45 -7.75
C ASP A 65 23.29 -4.22 -6.98
N ALA A 66 24.40 -4.16 -7.72
CA ALA A 66 25.74 -3.94 -7.16
C ALA A 66 25.89 -2.58 -6.45
N GLN A 67 25.01 -1.62 -6.72
CA GLN A 67 24.98 -0.29 -6.11
C GLN A 67 24.04 -0.24 -4.88
N GLY A 68 23.42 -1.37 -4.54
CA GLY A 68 22.51 -1.51 -3.41
C GLY A 68 21.09 -1.00 -3.67
N ASN A 69 20.73 -0.72 -4.93
CA ASN A 69 19.38 -0.33 -5.29
C ASN A 69 18.53 -1.58 -5.55
N PHE A 70 17.27 -1.54 -5.09
CA PHE A 70 16.30 -2.60 -5.38
C PHE A 70 16.04 -2.75 -6.87
N ARG A 71 15.93 -4.00 -7.34
CA ARG A 71 15.40 -4.27 -8.68
C ARG A 71 13.94 -3.82 -8.76
N VAL A 72 13.56 -3.28 -9.93
CA VAL A 72 12.20 -2.80 -10.19
C VAL A 72 11.46 -3.85 -11.02
N LYS A 73 10.31 -4.30 -10.51
CA LYS A 73 9.30 -5.04 -11.27
C LYS A 73 8.44 -4.03 -12.01
N GLU A 74 8.31 -4.23 -13.31
CA GLU A 74 7.44 -3.42 -14.17
C GLU A 74 6.25 -4.26 -14.64
N PHE A 75 5.05 -3.70 -14.52
CA PHE A 75 3.82 -4.29 -15.06
C PHE A 75 3.22 -3.31 -16.07
N HIS A 76 3.45 -3.58 -17.36
CA HIS A 76 2.92 -2.79 -18.46
C HIS A 76 1.41 -2.99 -18.62
N SER A 77 0.75 -2.12 -19.40
CA SER A 77 -0.69 -2.22 -19.69
C SER A 77 -1.13 -3.61 -20.20
N GLY A 78 -0.32 -4.25 -21.04
CA GLY A 78 -0.56 -5.60 -21.55
C GLY A 78 -0.49 -6.72 -20.48
N TYR A 79 0.02 -6.45 -19.29
CA TYR A 79 0.07 -7.42 -18.18
C TYR A 79 -1.34 -7.78 -17.68
N GLY A 80 -2.31 -6.87 -17.86
CA GLY A 80 -3.72 -7.10 -17.55
C GLY A 80 -4.13 -6.82 -16.11
N TYR A 81 -3.34 -6.02 -15.36
CA TYR A 81 -3.84 -5.43 -14.12
C TYR A 81 -4.70 -4.21 -14.44
N ASP A 82 -5.92 -4.21 -13.91
CA ASP A 82 -6.93 -3.17 -14.12
C ASP A 82 -7.44 -2.71 -12.75
N LEU A 83 -6.99 -1.53 -12.33
CA LEU A 83 -7.33 -0.98 -11.02
C LEU A 83 -8.82 -0.65 -10.93
N ASP A 84 -9.42 -0.11 -11.99
CA ASP A 84 -10.84 0.25 -12.01
C ASP A 84 -11.71 -1.00 -11.83
N LYS A 85 -11.42 -2.08 -12.55
CA LYS A 85 -12.12 -3.36 -12.36
C LYS A 85 -11.88 -3.94 -10.97
N SER A 86 -10.66 -3.82 -10.44
CA SER A 86 -10.34 -4.29 -9.09
C SER A 86 -11.19 -3.56 -8.04
N LEU A 87 -11.33 -2.24 -8.14
CA LEU A 87 -12.18 -1.45 -7.23
C LEU A 87 -13.67 -1.76 -7.40
N GLN A 88 -14.14 -1.93 -8.64
CA GLN A 88 -15.54 -2.30 -8.93
C GLN A 88 -15.93 -3.67 -8.35
N SER A 89 -14.96 -4.58 -8.16
CA SER A 89 -15.20 -5.89 -7.54
C SER A 89 -15.37 -5.85 -6.02
N LEU A 90 -15.07 -4.72 -5.38
CA LEU A 90 -15.19 -4.53 -3.94
C LEU A 90 -16.55 -3.90 -3.58
N PRO A 91 -17.17 -4.29 -2.45
CA PRO A 91 -18.43 -3.69 -2.00
C PRO A 91 -18.19 -2.36 -1.27
N LEU A 92 -17.55 -1.41 -1.94
CA LEU A 92 -17.27 -0.08 -1.39
C LEU A 92 -18.59 0.64 -1.10
N ARG A 93 -18.73 1.22 0.10
CA ARG A 93 -19.90 2.00 0.49
C ARG A 93 -20.22 3.08 -0.54
N ASP A 94 -19.20 3.82 -0.95
CA ASP A 94 -19.30 4.98 -1.82
C ASP A 94 -19.08 4.65 -3.31
N HIS A 95 -19.36 3.41 -3.74
CA HIS A 95 -19.20 2.97 -5.14
C HIS A 95 -19.95 3.84 -6.17
N LYS A 96 -20.99 4.59 -5.77
CA LYS A 96 -21.74 5.53 -6.63
C LYS A 96 -21.19 6.96 -6.60
N ASN A 97 -20.33 7.28 -5.63
CA ASN A 97 -19.71 8.59 -5.52
C ASN A 97 -18.45 8.64 -6.38
N GLY A 98 -18.60 9.10 -7.62
CA GLY A 98 -17.50 9.16 -8.58
C GLY A 98 -16.30 9.99 -8.10
N ALA A 99 -16.54 11.02 -7.29
CA ALA A 99 -15.46 11.86 -6.76
C ALA A 99 -14.61 11.12 -5.72
N GLU A 100 -15.26 10.35 -4.83
CA GLU A 100 -14.58 9.58 -3.80
C GLU A 100 -13.82 8.39 -4.37
N ILE A 101 -14.41 7.67 -5.33
CA ILE A 101 -13.72 6.61 -6.07
C ILE A 101 -12.53 7.17 -6.84
N ALA A 102 -12.65 8.34 -7.46
CA ALA A 102 -11.53 9.01 -8.12
C ALA A 102 -10.42 9.35 -7.11
N ALA A 103 -10.75 9.85 -5.92
CA ALA A 103 -9.78 10.16 -4.87
C ALA A 103 -9.05 8.91 -4.35
N ILE A 104 -9.78 7.80 -4.14
CA ILE A 104 -9.19 6.50 -3.78
C ILE A 104 -8.23 6.04 -4.87
N LYS A 105 -8.66 6.10 -6.14
CA LYS A 105 -7.84 5.74 -7.29
C LYS A 105 -6.56 6.56 -7.33
N GLN A 106 -6.63 7.89 -7.20
CA GLN A 106 -5.45 8.76 -7.22
C GLN A 106 -4.44 8.39 -6.13
N GLN A 107 -4.90 8.09 -4.91
CA GLN A 107 -4.03 7.65 -3.82
C GLN A 107 -3.38 6.28 -4.11
N LEU A 108 -4.13 5.33 -4.65
CA LEU A 108 -3.62 4.01 -5.04
C LEU A 108 -2.61 4.08 -6.18
N LEU A 109 -2.79 4.99 -7.15
CA LEU A 109 -1.80 5.26 -8.21
C LEU A 109 -0.49 5.78 -7.62
N GLN A 110 -0.54 6.55 -6.53
CA GLN A 110 0.67 6.96 -5.79
C GLN A 110 1.24 5.86 -4.88
N GLY A 111 0.65 4.65 -4.90
CA GLY A 111 1.01 3.50 -4.09
C GLY A 111 0.63 3.60 -2.63
N GLN A 112 -0.30 4.49 -2.26
CA GLN A 112 -0.73 4.63 -0.89
C GLN A 112 -1.57 3.42 -0.42
N ARG A 113 -1.57 3.19 0.89
CA ARG A 113 -2.59 2.38 1.55
C ARG A 113 -3.77 3.29 1.88
N VAL A 114 -4.93 3.00 1.32
CA VAL A 114 -6.11 3.85 1.41
C VAL A 114 -7.16 3.22 2.31
N GLU A 115 -7.71 4.00 3.24
CA GLU A 115 -8.85 3.61 4.07
C GLU A 115 -10.13 3.59 3.23
N VAL A 116 -10.92 2.53 3.36
CA VAL A 116 -12.19 2.37 2.65
C VAL A 116 -13.24 1.71 3.56
N SER A 117 -14.50 2.01 3.31
CA SER A 117 -15.62 1.33 3.96
C SER A 117 -16.22 0.27 3.03
N PHE A 118 -16.35 -0.96 3.51
CA PHE A 118 -17.16 -1.99 2.86
C PHE A 118 -18.56 -2.03 3.45
N LEU A 119 -19.57 -2.10 2.59
CA LEU A 119 -20.97 -2.22 2.97
C LEU A 119 -21.49 -3.62 2.60
N LYS A 120 -21.88 -4.41 3.59
CA LYS A 120 -22.50 -5.72 3.37
C LYS A 120 -23.67 -5.94 4.32
N ASP A 121 -24.83 -6.28 3.77
CA ASP A 121 -26.05 -6.59 4.52
C ASP A 121 -26.41 -5.47 5.53
N GLY A 122 -26.21 -4.21 5.14
CA GLY A 122 -26.43 -3.03 5.99
C GLY A 122 -25.33 -2.75 7.02
N ASN A 123 -24.32 -3.60 7.15
CA ASN A 123 -23.18 -3.37 8.05
C ASN A 123 -22.04 -2.70 7.30
N GLU A 124 -21.61 -1.55 7.81
CA GLU A 124 -20.43 -0.83 7.33
C GLU A 124 -19.21 -1.22 8.17
N ARG A 125 -18.09 -1.53 7.51
CA ARG A 125 -16.82 -1.82 8.16
C ARG A 125 -15.67 -1.19 7.42
N ARG A 126 -14.75 -0.64 8.19
CA ARG A 126 -13.51 -0.04 7.69
C ARG A 126 -12.47 -1.11 7.38
N TYR A 127 -11.78 -0.92 6.26
CA TYR A 127 -10.64 -1.70 5.80
C TYR A 127 -9.61 -0.76 5.17
N PHE A 128 -8.44 -1.31 4.87
CA PHE A 128 -7.42 -0.61 4.11
C PHE A 128 -7.06 -1.41 2.85
N ILE A 129 -6.84 -0.72 1.74
CA ILE A 129 -6.48 -1.35 0.47
C ILE A 129 -5.18 -0.80 -0.12
N GLU A 130 -4.47 -1.64 -0.85
CA GLU A 130 -3.27 -1.30 -1.61
C GLU A 130 -3.34 -1.94 -3.01
N ALA A 131 -2.83 -1.26 -4.03
CA ALA A 131 -2.71 -1.83 -5.37
C ALA A 131 -1.78 -3.06 -5.36
N ASN A 132 -2.18 -4.13 -6.04
CA ASN A 132 -1.38 -5.34 -6.17
C ASN A 132 -1.33 -5.81 -7.65
N PRO A 133 -0.55 -5.11 -8.49
CA PRO A 133 -0.41 -5.47 -9.90
C PRO A 133 0.07 -6.90 -10.09
N GLN A 134 1.02 -7.39 -9.27
CA GLN A 134 1.56 -8.74 -9.37
C GLN A 134 0.47 -9.82 -9.38
N HIS A 135 -0.54 -9.67 -8.51
CA HIS A 135 -1.68 -10.59 -8.41
C HIS A 135 -2.95 -10.11 -9.14
N LYS A 136 -2.85 -9.02 -9.91
CA LYS A 136 -3.94 -8.40 -10.68
C LYS A 136 -5.17 -8.08 -9.81
N SER A 137 -4.93 -7.61 -8.59
CA SER A 137 -5.98 -7.33 -7.60
C SER A 137 -5.59 -6.15 -6.71
N VAL A 138 -6.38 -5.88 -5.67
CA VAL A 138 -5.91 -5.13 -4.50
C VAL A 138 -5.59 -6.08 -3.34
N ASN A 139 -4.71 -5.66 -2.45
CA ASN A 139 -4.60 -6.24 -1.11
C ASN A 139 -5.65 -5.59 -0.20
N ILE A 140 -6.16 -6.34 0.78
CA ILE A 140 -7.12 -5.87 1.77
C ILE A 140 -6.51 -6.12 3.16
N TYR A 141 -6.59 -5.14 4.05
CA TYR A 141 -6.09 -5.20 5.41
C TYR A 141 -7.17 -4.80 6.40
N ASP A 142 -7.17 -5.44 7.56
CA ASP A 142 -7.99 -5.04 8.70
C ASP A 142 -7.34 -3.90 9.51
N GLU A 143 -8.00 -3.50 10.60
CA GLU A 143 -7.55 -2.41 11.49
C GLU A 143 -6.21 -2.69 12.20
N HIS A 144 -5.82 -3.96 12.29
CA HIS A 144 -4.53 -4.38 12.86
C HIS A 144 -3.46 -4.56 11.77
N SER A 145 -3.68 -4.04 10.56
CA SER A 145 -2.77 -4.18 9.41
C SER A 145 -2.52 -5.63 8.99
N ARG A 146 -3.42 -6.57 9.32
CA ARG A 146 -3.32 -7.96 8.86
C ARG A 146 -3.94 -8.07 7.48
N LYS A 147 -3.22 -8.66 6.53
CA LYS A 147 -3.75 -8.93 5.20
C LYS A 147 -4.83 -10.01 5.29
N ILE A 148 -6.00 -9.75 4.73
CA ILE A 148 -7.15 -10.65 4.73
C ILE A 148 -7.69 -10.86 3.31
N SER A 149 -8.46 -11.93 3.10
CA SER A 149 -9.16 -12.14 1.83
C SER A 149 -10.45 -11.32 1.77
N LEU A 150 -10.98 -11.08 0.56
CA LEU A 150 -12.29 -10.46 0.40
C LEU A 150 -13.39 -11.29 1.10
N ASN A 151 -13.35 -12.63 0.99
CA ASN A 151 -14.31 -13.48 1.68
C ASN A 151 -14.26 -13.30 3.20
N THR A 152 -13.06 -13.24 3.78
CA THR A 152 -12.83 -12.94 5.20
C THR A 152 -13.46 -11.60 5.59
N ALA A 153 -13.19 -10.54 4.82
CA ALA A 153 -13.72 -9.19 5.04
C ALA A 153 -15.26 -9.13 4.96
N LEU A 154 -15.87 -10.05 4.21
CA LEU A 154 -17.32 -10.14 4.02
C LEU A 154 -17.99 -11.19 4.92
N SER A 155 -17.25 -11.92 5.75
CA SER A 155 -17.81 -12.95 6.61
C SER A 155 -18.23 -12.39 7.97
N ALA A 156 -19.45 -12.67 8.42
CA ALA A 156 -19.95 -12.23 9.73
C ALA A 156 -19.30 -12.98 10.92
N LYS A 157 -18.82 -14.22 10.70
CA LYS A 157 -18.27 -15.10 11.77
C LYS A 157 -16.96 -14.62 12.39
N ILE A 158 -16.17 -13.80 11.71
CA ILE A 158 -14.87 -13.32 12.21
C ILE A 158 -15.04 -12.10 13.12
N ILE A 159 -16.18 -11.41 13.03
CA ILE A 159 -16.55 -10.29 13.89
C ILE A 159 -16.56 -10.71 15.37
N GLU A 160 -17.10 -11.89 15.66
CA GLU A 160 -17.10 -12.44 17.02
C GLU A 160 -15.72 -12.96 17.42
N ALA A 161 -15.01 -13.64 16.53
CA ALA A 161 -13.68 -14.18 16.84
C ALA A 161 -12.63 -13.09 17.13
N VAL A 162 -12.66 -11.96 16.39
CA VAL A 162 -11.77 -10.82 16.64
C VAL A 162 -12.12 -10.11 17.96
N LYS A 163 -13.42 -9.89 18.23
CA LYS A 163 -13.87 -9.33 19.52
C LYS A 163 -13.44 -10.20 20.71
N ILE A 164 -13.49 -11.52 20.57
CA ILE A 164 -13.06 -12.46 21.62
C ILE A 164 -11.54 -12.39 21.81
N ALA A 165 -10.76 -12.40 20.71
CA ALA A 165 -9.30 -12.34 20.78
C ALA A 165 -8.79 -11.02 21.39
N ASP A 166 -9.39 -9.88 21.01
CA ASP A 166 -9.03 -8.57 21.58
C ASP A 166 -9.39 -8.51 23.08
N TYR A 167 -10.54 -9.07 23.47
CA TYR A 167 -10.96 -9.14 24.87
C TYR A 167 -10.02 -9.99 25.72
N GLU A 168 -9.51 -11.11 25.19
CA GLU A 168 -8.55 -11.96 25.89
C GLU A 168 -7.16 -11.32 26.03
N GLN A 169 -6.67 -10.63 24.99
CA GLN A 169 -5.40 -9.90 25.06
C GLN A 169 -5.42 -8.74 26.06
N VAL A 170 -6.52 -7.98 26.11
CA VAL A 170 -6.70 -6.89 27.10
C VAL A 170 -6.72 -7.46 28.52
N LYS A 171 -7.42 -8.58 28.75
CA LYS A 171 -7.42 -9.26 30.07
C LYS A 171 -6.04 -9.77 30.48
N GLU A 172 -5.22 -10.21 29.53
CA GLU A 172 -3.89 -10.74 29.82
C GLU A 172 -2.89 -9.62 30.15
N LEU A 173 -3.02 -8.45 29.51
CA LEU A 173 -2.27 -7.24 29.83
C LEU A 173 -2.64 -6.66 31.21
N GLU A 174 -3.91 -6.71 31.60
CA GLU A 174 -4.37 -6.27 32.93
C GLU A 174 -3.94 -7.19 34.09
N LYS A 175 -3.57 -8.45 33.78
CA LYS A 175 -3.07 -9.42 34.77
C LYS A 175 -1.58 -9.30 35.06
N GLN A 176 -0.84 -8.50 34.28
CA GLN A 176 0.57 -8.28 34.58
C GLN A 176 0.70 -7.30 35.75
N PRO A 177 1.37 -7.67 36.86
CA PRO A 177 1.52 -6.77 37.99
C PRO A 177 2.32 -5.54 37.57
N LYS A 178 1.77 -4.36 37.82
CA LYS A 178 2.46 -3.08 37.62
C LYS A 178 3.77 -3.10 38.42
N LYS A 179 4.89 -3.11 37.71
CA LYS A 179 6.22 -2.87 38.29
C LYS A 179 6.41 -1.39 38.57
#